data_AF-A0A270NQ87-F1
#
_entry.id   AF-A0A270NQ87-F1
#
_cell.length_a   1.000
_cell.length_b   1.000
_cell.length_c   1.000
_cell.angle_alpha   90.00
_cell.angle_beta   90.00
_cell.angle_gamma   90.00
#
_symmetry.space_group_name_H-M   'P 1'
#
loop_
_entity.id
_entity.type
_entity.pdbx_description
1 polymer ?
#
loop_
_entity_poly.entity_id
_entity_poly.type
_entity_poly.pdbx_seq_one_letter_code
_entity_poly.pdbx_strand_id
1 'polypeptide(L)'
;MFPHAYVDLWSIASIIQLNGSYQIRRYLGDSLMGIGTDGGSTLIALDLRLLRPGQIVSFDLADLDISQGKPIAESIAELFRKFDSGLLTSDNLYP
;
A
#
# COMPACT_ATOMS: atom_id res chain seq x y z
N MET A 1 -20.64 3.77 2.94
CA MET A 1 -19.66 2.79 2.46
C MET A 1 -19.43 3.08 0.99
N PHE A 2 -18.22 3.53 0.63
CA PHE A 2 -17.89 3.76 -0.77
C PHE A 2 -17.69 2.38 -1.44
N PRO A 3 -18.47 2.04 -2.47
CA PRO A 3 -18.47 0.67 -3.01
C PRO A 3 -17.17 0.32 -3.75
N HIS A 4 -16.34 1.31 -4.07
CA HIS A 4 -15.12 1.13 -4.84
C HIS A 4 -13.91 1.64 -4.07
N ALA A 5 -12.92 0.77 -3.89
CA ALA A 5 -11.59 1.18 -3.48
C ALA A 5 -10.94 1.98 -4.61
N TYR A 6 -10.34 3.11 -4.27
CA TYR A 6 -9.52 3.88 -5.19
C TYR A 6 -8.04 3.60 -4.88
N VAL A 7 -7.22 3.50 -5.92
CA VAL A 7 -5.77 3.32 -5.81
C VAL A 7 -5.10 4.27 -6.80
N ASP A 8 -4.35 5.23 -6.27
CA ASP A 8 -3.47 6.12 -7.02
C ASP A 8 -2.03 5.61 -6.89
N LEU A 9 -1.51 5.05 -7.98
CA LEU A 9 -0.14 4.55 -8.01
C LEU A 9 0.84 5.68 -8.30
N TRP A 10 1.90 5.76 -7.51
CA TRP A 10 2.94 6.74 -7.71
C TRP A 10 3.75 6.42 -8.97
N SER A 11 4.10 7.47 -9.69
CA SER A 11 5.04 7.36 -10.81
C SER A 11 6.39 6.83 -10.33
N ILE A 12 7.01 5.98 -11.16
CA ILE A 12 8.38 5.50 -10.93
C ILE A 12 9.36 6.68 -10.79
N ALA A 13 9.10 7.80 -11.48
CA ALA A 13 9.96 8.98 -11.40
C ALA A 13 9.94 9.67 -10.02
N SER A 14 8.83 9.56 -9.28
CA SER A 14 8.65 10.21 -7.97
C SER A 14 8.71 9.27 -6.78
N ILE A 15 8.63 7.94 -7.00
CA ILE A 15 8.47 6.94 -5.93
C ILE A 15 9.55 7.03 -4.84
N ILE A 16 10.82 7.25 -5.21
CA ILE A 16 11.93 7.37 -4.26
C ILE A 16 11.79 8.64 -3.42
N GLN A 17 11.45 9.77 -4.05
CA GLN A 17 11.23 11.04 -3.36
C GLN A 17 10.05 10.93 -2.40
N LEU A 18 8.93 10.37 -2.84
CA LEU A 18 7.72 10.23 -2.03
C LEU A 18 7.96 9.34 -0.81
N ASN A 19 8.66 8.21 -0.97
CA ASN A 19 9.05 7.37 0.18
C ASN A 19 9.92 8.13 1.19
N GLY A 20 10.80 9.03 0.72
CA GLY A 20 11.58 9.92 1.57
C GLY A 20 10.72 10.96 2.28
N SER A 21 9.82 11.63 1.56
CA SER A 21 8.93 12.67 2.10
C SER A 21 7.99 12.14 3.18
N TYR A 22 7.39 10.97 2.97
CA TYR A 22 6.56 10.29 3.96
C TYR A 22 7.36 9.53 5.03
N GLN A 23 8.70 9.58 4.96
CA GLN A 23 9.60 8.90 5.91
C GLN A 23 9.29 7.40 6.07
N ILE A 24 8.87 6.72 5.00
CA ILE A 24 8.39 5.32 5.04
C ILE A 24 9.40 4.41 5.73
N ARG A 25 10.67 4.52 5.33
CA ARG A 25 11.78 3.74 5.92
C ARG A 25 11.93 3.94 7.42
N ARG A 26 11.69 5.16 7.92
CA ARG A 26 11.83 5.49 9.34
C ARG A 26 10.78 4.76 10.19
N TYR A 27 9.55 4.66 9.69
CA TYR A 27 8.41 4.13 10.43
C TYR A 27 8.17 2.64 10.15
N LEU A 28 8.32 2.20 8.90
CA LEU A 28 8.00 0.84 8.46
C LEU A 28 9.25 -0.03 8.20
N GLY A 29 10.45 0.54 8.34
CA GLY A 29 11.73 -0.15 8.13
C GLY A 29 12.14 -0.30 6.67
N ASP A 30 13.23 -1.04 6.44
CA ASP A 30 13.95 -1.08 5.16
C ASP A 30 13.30 -1.97 4.10
N SER A 31 12.31 -2.78 4.48
CA SER A 31 11.71 -3.77 3.60
C SER A 31 10.32 -3.39 3.10
N LEU A 32 9.84 -2.18 3.40
CA LEU A 32 8.55 -1.66 2.96
C LEU A 32 8.78 -0.46 2.05
N MET A 33 8.14 -0.46 0.89
CA MET A 33 8.18 0.63 -0.07
C MET A 33 6.76 1.08 -0.40
N GLY A 34 6.44 2.34 -0.13
CA GLY A 34 5.21 2.95 -0.61
C GLY A 34 5.17 2.98 -2.14
N ILE A 35 4.06 2.54 -2.72
CA ILE A 35 3.86 2.50 -4.18
C ILE A 35 2.64 3.32 -4.63
N GLY A 36 1.85 3.84 -3.70
CA GLY A 36 0.65 4.59 -4.01
C GLY A 36 -0.16 4.92 -2.77
N THR A 37 -1.30 5.56 -2.97
CA THR A 37 -2.29 5.82 -1.92
C THR A 37 -3.70 5.52 -2.40
N ASP A 38 -4.70 5.69 -1.55
CA ASP A 38 -6.10 5.73 -1.96
C ASP A 38 -6.57 7.14 -2.38
N GLY A 39 -5.64 8.03 -2.75
CA GLY A 39 -5.92 9.45 -2.96
C GLY A 39 -6.12 10.23 -1.65
N GLY A 40 -6.10 9.54 -0.50
CA GLY A 40 -6.21 10.10 0.84
C GLY A 40 -5.06 9.66 1.75
N SER A 41 -5.39 9.23 2.96
CA SER A 41 -4.43 8.87 4.00
C SER A 41 -4.01 7.40 3.97
N THR A 42 -4.55 6.55 3.10
CA THR A 42 -4.12 5.14 3.07
C THR A 42 -2.90 4.98 2.19
N LEU A 43 -1.78 4.54 2.75
CA LEU A 43 -0.60 4.10 2.01
C LEU A 43 -0.85 2.71 1.43
N ILE A 44 -0.52 2.51 0.17
CA ILE A 44 -0.33 1.19 -0.44
C ILE A 44 1.18 0.92 -0.48
N ALA A 45 1.64 -0.15 0.16
CA ALA A 45 3.05 -0.50 0.24
C ALA A 45 3.32 -1.90 -0.33
N LEU A 46 4.48 -2.03 -0.97
CA LEU A 46 5.08 -3.27 -1.41
C LEU A 46 5.99 -3.82 -0.32
N ASP A 47 5.75 -5.06 0.08
CA ASP A 47 6.60 -5.82 0.99
C ASP A 47 7.75 -6.50 0.21
N LEU A 48 8.98 -6.10 0.54
CA LEU A 48 10.23 -6.58 -0.06
C LEU A 48 10.91 -7.66 0.80
N ARG A 49 10.29 -8.10 1.90
CA ARG A 49 10.85 -9.16 2.76
C ARG A 49 10.87 -10.49 2.02
N LEU A 50 11.98 -11.23 2.18
CA LEU A 50 12.21 -12.53 1.53
C LEU A 50 11.16 -13.61 1.86
N LEU A 51 10.48 -13.50 3.00
CA LEU A 51 9.45 -14.46 3.43
C LEU A 51 8.07 -14.19 2.81
N ARG A 52 7.81 -12.97 2.31
CA ARG A 52 6.55 -12.56 1.66
C ARG A 52 6.82 -11.62 0.47
N PRO A 53 7.69 -12.00 -0.47
CA PRO A 53 8.15 -11.09 -1.50
C PRO A 53 6.99 -10.72 -2.42
N GLY A 54 6.69 -9.43 -2.51
CA GLY A 54 5.68 -8.90 -3.42
C GLY A 54 4.29 -8.72 -2.81
N GLN A 55 4.08 -9.09 -1.54
CA GLN A 55 2.81 -8.84 -0.86
C GLN A 55 2.52 -7.33 -0.80
N ILE A 56 1.26 -6.97 -1.00
CA ILE A 56 0.77 -5.60 -0.89
C ILE A 56 0.09 -5.44 0.45
N VAL A 57 0.50 -4.40 1.17
CA VAL A 57 0.05 -4.10 2.53
C VAL A 57 -0.40 -2.64 2.58
N SER A 58 -1.51 -2.36 3.25
CA SER A 58 -1.95 -0.99 3.50
C SER A 58 -1.61 -0.52 4.92
N PHE A 59 -1.40 0.80 5.05
CA PHE A 59 -1.12 1.49 6.31
C PHE A 59 -1.84 2.85 6.33
N ASP A 60 -2.04 3.42 7.51
CA ASP A 60 -2.43 4.82 7.63
C ASP A 60 -1.18 5.71 7.54
N LEU A 61 -1.14 6.64 6.58
CA LEU A 61 -0.08 7.63 6.43
C LEU A 61 -0.01 8.60 7.61
N ALA A 62 -1.14 8.86 8.27
CA ALA A 62 -1.20 9.75 9.43
C ALA A 62 -0.62 9.10 10.70
N ASP A 63 -0.59 7.76 10.75
CA ASP A 63 -0.10 6.98 11.88
C ASP A 63 0.66 5.72 11.40
N LEU A 64 1.81 5.94 10.77
CA LEU A 64 2.63 4.86 10.22
C LEU A 64 3.21 3.99 11.35
N ASP A 65 2.62 2.81 11.52
CA ASP A 65 3.09 1.75 12.42
C ASP A 65 3.17 0.41 11.67
N ILE A 66 4.37 -0.21 11.69
CA ILE A 66 4.63 -1.51 11.09
C ILE A 66 3.72 -2.62 11.67
N SER A 67 3.25 -2.48 12.91
CA SER A 67 2.37 -3.44 13.58
C SER A 67 0.92 -3.39 13.06
N GLN A 68 0.52 -2.27 12.45
CA GLN A 68 -0.85 -2.02 11.97
C GLN A 68 -1.02 -2.33 10.47
N GLY A 69 0.00 -2.90 9.83
CA GLY A 69 -0.07 -3.22 8.40
C GLY A 69 -1.14 -4.27 8.09
N LYS A 70 -2.04 -3.94 7.16
CA LYS A 70 -3.10 -4.84 6.71
C LYS A 70 -2.76 -5.43 5.34
N PRO A 71 -2.56 -6.76 5.22
CA PRO A 71 -2.35 -7.39 3.92
C PRO A 71 -3.60 -7.25 3.04
N ILE A 72 -3.43 -6.75 1.81
CA ILE A 72 -4.56 -6.52 0.87
C ILE A 72 -4.46 -7.38 -0.40
N ALA A 73 -3.26 -7.80 -0.80
CA ALA A 73 -3.04 -8.73 -1.91
C ALA A 73 -1.68 -9.44 -1.78
N GLU A 74 -1.53 -10.66 -2.28
CA GLU A 74 -0.24 -11.39 -2.26
C GLU A 74 0.73 -10.89 -3.34
N SER A 75 0.26 -10.09 -4.30
CA SER A 75 1.09 -9.51 -5.36
C SER A 75 0.44 -8.28 -5.99
N ILE A 76 1.23 -7.45 -6.69
CA ILE A 76 0.73 -6.37 -7.56
C ILE A 76 -0.28 -6.91 -8.58
N ALA A 77 0.01 -8.08 -9.17
CA ALA A 77 -0.88 -8.71 -10.15
C ALA A 77 -2.22 -9.14 -9.54
N GLU A 78 -2.24 -9.57 -8.28
CA GLU A 78 -3.48 -9.87 -7.57
C GLU A 78 -4.23 -8.60 -7.19
N LEU A 79 -3.54 -7.53 -6.77
CA LEU A 79 -4.15 -6.24 -6.50
C LEU A 79 -4.96 -5.75 -7.72
N PHE A 80 -4.36 -5.80 -8.92
CA PHE A 80 -5.06 -5.42 -10.15
C PHE A 80 -6.21 -6.36 -10.50
N ARG A 81 -6.05 -7.68 -10.30
CA ARG A 81 -7.17 -8.63 -10.49
C ARG A 81 -8.34 -8.33 -9.55
N LYS A 82 -8.08 -8.01 -8.27
CA LYS A 82 -9.12 -7.63 -7.30
C LYS A 82 -9.79 -6.32 -7.68
N PHE A 83 -9.03 -5.35 -8.18
CA PHE A 83 -9.58 -4.09 -8.67
C PHE A 83 -10.52 -4.31 -9.87
N ASP A 84 -10.05 -5.04 -10.89
CA ASP A 84 -10.83 -5.38 -12.09
C ASP A 84 -12.10 -6.18 -11.77
N SER A 85 -12.02 -7.11 -10.82
CA SER A 85 -13.16 -7.94 -10.41
C SER A 85 -14.08 -7.27 -9.38
N GLY A 86 -13.81 -6.03 -8.95
CA GLY A 86 -14.58 -5.34 -7.91
C GLY A 86 -14.46 -5.94 -6.51
N LEU A 87 -13.45 -6.77 -6.25
CA LEU A 87 -13.18 -7.39 -4.95
C LEU A 87 -12.28 -6.53 -4.05
N LEU A 88 -11.68 -5.47 -4.60
CA LEU A 88 -11.01 -4.44 -3.82
C LEU A 88 -12.05 -3.41 -3.35
N THR A 89 -12.43 -3.47 -2.08
CA THR A 89 -13.40 -2.59 -1.44
C THR A 89 -12.77 -1.79 -0.31
N SER A 90 -13.47 -0.77 0.20
CA SER A 90 -13.08 -0.04 1.40
C SER A 90 -12.73 -0.97 2.56
N ASP A 91 -13.52 -2.01 2.76
CA ASP A 91 -13.40 -2.93 3.90
C ASP A 91 -12.11 -3.74 3.84
N ASN A 92 -11.58 -3.95 2.63
CA ASN A 92 -10.33 -4.66 2.41
C ASN A 92 -9.13 -3.71 2.39
N LEU A 93 -9.34 -2.43 2.06
CA LEU A 93 -8.27 -1.47 1.84
C LEU A 93 -7.85 -0.73 3.12
N TYR A 94 -8.81 -0.29 3.93
CA TYR A 94 -8.52 0.55 5.09
C TYR A 94 -8.00 -0.29 6.27
N PRO A 95 -6.86 0.08 6.88
CA PRO A 95 -6.35 -0.57 8.09
C PRO A 95 -7.31 -0.41 9.28
#